data_AF-A0A7J8LKD3-F1
#
_entry.id   AF-A0A7J8LKD3-F1
#
_cell.length_a   1.000
_cell.length_b   1.000
_cell.length_c   1.000
_cell.angle_alpha   90.00
_cell.angle_beta   90.00
_cell.angle_gamma   90.00
#
_symmetry.space_group_name_H-M   'P 1'
#
loop_
_entity.id
_entity.type
_entity.pdbx_description
1 polymer ?
#
loop_
_entity_poly.entity_id
_entity_poly.type
_entity_poly.pdbx_seq_one_letter_code
_entity_poly.pdbx_strand_id
1 'polypeptide(L)' 'AGTNLAAKFLRANGITLSKVRDETVKLLGKGDMFFFSPEHPPLTEDAQRALDWAVDEKLKS' A
#
# COMPACT_ATOMS: atom_id res chain seq x y z
N ALA A 1 10.41 -4.92 -9.66
CA ALA A 1 10.54 -3.64 -8.92
C ALA A 1 9.70 -2.59 -9.64
N GLY A 2 8.91 -1.79 -8.91
CA GLY A 2 8.08 -0.75 -9.52
C GLY A 2 8.93 0.33 -10.18
N THR A 3 8.60 0.71 -11.41
CA THR A 3 9.34 1.71 -12.21
C THR A 3 8.60 3.04 -12.35
N ASN A 4 7.43 3.18 -11.72
CA ASN A 4 6.61 4.38 -11.75
C ASN A 4 7.17 5.50 -10.83
N LEU A 5 6.59 6.69 -10.94
CA LEU A 5 7.03 7.89 -10.21
C LEU A 5 7.00 7.68 -8.69
N ALA A 6 5.90 7.16 -8.16
CA ALA A 6 5.74 6.91 -6.72
C ALA A 6 6.81 5.94 -6.19
N ALA A 7 7.07 4.84 -6.90
CA ALA A 7 8.09 3.86 -6.52
C ALA A 7 9.51 4.48 -6.55
N LYS A 8 9.81 5.32 -7.54
CA LYS A 8 11.09 6.05 -7.62
C LYS A 8 11.23 7.04 -6.46
N PHE A 9 10.16 7.79 -6.14
CA PHE A 9 10.14 8.74 -5.04
C PHE A 9 10.40 8.05 -3.69
N LEU A 10 9.70 6.96 -3.40
CA LEU A 10 9.91 6.18 -2.18
C LEU A 10 11.35 5.66 -2.09
N ARG A 11 11.88 5.13 -3.19
CA ARG A 11 13.25 4.60 -3.25
C ARG A 11 14.30 5.69 -3.02
N ALA A 12 14.11 6.87 -3.61
CA ALA A 12 15.00 8.01 -3.40
C ALA A 12 15.06 8.44 -1.91
N ASN A 13 13.97 8.20 -1.16
CA ASN A 13 13.88 8.43 0.28
C ASN A 13 14.30 7.20 1.13
N GLY A 14 14.95 6.20 0.53
CA GLY A 14 15.42 5.00 1.25
C GLY A 14 14.32 4.02 1.65
N ILE A 15 13.09 4.21 1.17
CA ILE A 15 11.94 3.33 1.38
C ILE A 15 11.89 2.30 0.25
N THR A 16 12.15 1.04 0.58
CA THR A 16 12.10 -0.07 -0.38
C THR A 16 10.87 -0.93 -0.15
N LEU A 17 10.44 -1.67 -1.17
CA LEU A 17 9.30 -2.59 -1.05
C LEU A 17 9.48 -3.63 0.07
N SER A 18 10.71 -4.13 0.26
CA SER A 18 11.03 -5.06 1.35
C SER A 18 10.79 -4.41 2.72
N LYS A 19 11.31 -3.20 2.95
CA LYS A 19 11.11 -2.46 4.21
C LYS A 19 9.63 -2.20 4.47
N VAL A 20 8.88 -1.78 3.45
CA VAL A 20 7.43 -1.57 3.58
C VAL A 20 6.75 -2.87 4.02
N ARG A 21 7.07 -4.00 3.38
CA ARG A 21 6.51 -5.30 3.75
C ARG A 21 6.87 -5.71 5.18
N ASP A 22 8.12 -5.50 5.60
CA ASP A 22 8.56 -5.83 6.96
C ASP A 22 7.78 -5.01 8.00
N GLU A 23 7.60 -3.71 7.78
CA GLU A 23 6.80 -2.84 8.65
C GLU A 23 5.30 -3.20 8.62
N THR A 24 4.74 -3.54 7.45
CA THR A 24 3.35 -4.00 7.35
C THR A 24 3.12 -5.25 8.19
N VAL A 25 4.05 -6.22 8.14
CA VAL A 25 3.96 -7.44 8.95
C VAL A 25 4.08 -7.14 10.46
N LYS A 26 4.90 -6.16 10.85
CA LYS A 26 4.98 -5.73 12.26
C LYS A 26 3.67 -5.11 12.75
N LEU A 27 3.02 -4.30 11.91
CA LEU A 27 1.79 -3.59 12.27
C LEU A 27 0.55 -4.48 12.23
N LEU A 28 0.41 -5.30 11.19
CA LEU A 28 -0.82 -6.07 10.92
C LEU A 28 -0.67 -7.58 11.19
N GLY A 29 0.55 -8.04 11.50
CA GLY A 29 0.86 -9.47 11.56
C GLY A 29 1.12 -10.08 10.18
N LYS A 30 1.55 -11.35 10.16
CA LYS A 30 1.56 -12.14 8.93
C LYS A 30 0.15 -12.67 8.69
N GLY A 31 -0.41 -12.42 7.51
CA GLY A 31 -1.66 -13.08 7.11
C GLY A 31 -1.48 -14.60 7.09
N ASP A 32 -2.54 -15.32 7.44
CA ASP A 32 -2.54 -16.78 7.39
C ASP A 32 -2.26 -17.25 5.95
N MET A 33 -1.19 -18.04 5.78
CA MET A 33 -0.69 -18.51 4.48
C MET A 33 -1.70 -19.36 3.69
N PHE A 34 -2.76 -19.83 4.35
CA PHE A 34 -3.76 -20.77 3.81
C PHE A 34 -5.19 -20.23 3.77
N PHE A 35 -5.40 -18.93 4.01
CA PHE A 35 -6.74 -18.36 3.86
C PHE A 35 -7.03 -18.08 2.38
N PHE A 36 -7.57 -19.07 1.68
CA PHE A 36 -8.25 -18.86 0.42
C PHE A 36 -9.52 -18.03 0.69
N SER A 37 -9.53 -16.81 0.15
CA SER A 37 -10.52 -15.73 0.23
C SER A 37 -12.01 -16.14 0.35
N PRO A 38 -12.86 -15.35 1.03
CA PRO A 38 -14.06 -14.87 0.34
C PRO A 38 -13.57 -13.82 -0.66
N GLU A 39 -13.70 -14.12 -1.95
CA GLU A 39 -13.12 -13.36 -3.06
C GLU A 39 -13.05 -11.84 -2.83
N HIS A 40 -11.83 -11.30 -2.83
CA HIS A 40 -11.52 -9.87 -2.69
C HIS A 40 -12.02 -9.23 -1.37
N PRO A 41 -11.30 -9.40 -0.24
CA PRO A 41 -11.58 -8.60 0.93
C PRO A 41 -11.56 -7.11 0.55
N PRO A 42 -12.58 -6.33 0.97
CA PRO A 42 -12.67 -4.93 0.60
C PRO A 42 -11.46 -4.17 1.12
N LEU A 43 -11.19 -3.00 0.52
CA LEU A 43 -10.20 -2.09 1.07
C LEU A 43 -10.54 -1.76 2.53
N THR A 44 -9.51 -1.68 3.38
CA THR A 44 -9.69 -1.10 4.70
C THR A 44 -10.11 0.37 4.56
N GLU A 45 -10.79 0.92 5.56
CA GLU A 45 -11.20 2.33 5.55
C GLU A 45 -10.02 3.27 5.32
N ASP A 46 -8.85 2.97 5.90
CA ASP A 46 -7.63 3.75 5.71
C ASP A 46 -7.08 3.65 4.27
N ALA A 47 -7.15 2.47 3.66
CA ALA A 47 -6.73 2.29 2.27
C ALA A 47 -7.68 3.04 1.31
N GLN A 48 -8.99 3.00 1.57
CA GLN A 48 -9.96 3.76 0.80
C GLN A 48 -9.73 5.27 0.93
N ARG A 49 -9.53 5.77 2.16
CA ARG A 49 -9.23 7.19 2.41
C ARG A 49 -7.97 7.67 1.68
N ALA A 50 -6.94 6.82 1.59
CA ALA A 50 -5.72 7.14 0.87
C ALA A 50 -5.96 7.28 -0.64
N LEU A 51 -6.84 6.45 -1.22
CA LEU A 51 -7.24 6.56 -2.63
C LEU A 51 -8.09 7.82 -2.87
N ASP A 52 -9.08 8.06 -2.01
CA ASP A 52 -9.95 9.23 -2.11
C ASP A 52 -9.12 10.52 -2.07
N TRP A 53 -8.18 10.61 -1.12
CA TRP A 53 -7.25 11.74 -1.03
C TRP A 53 -6.41 11.92 -2.29
N ALA A 54 -5.89 10.83 -2.88
CA ALA A 54 -5.10 10.90 -4.09
C ALA A 54 -5.91 11.40 -5.31
N VAL A 55 -7.19 11.04 -5.39
CA VAL A 55 -8.11 11.54 -6.43
C VAL A 55 -8.40 13.03 -6.21
N ASP A 56 -8.75 13.42 -4.99
CA ASP A 56 -9.02 14.82 -4.65
C ASP A 56 -7.83 15.72 -4.96
N GLU A 57 -6.61 15.28 -4.64
CA GLU A 57 -5.39 16.02 -4.93
C GLU A 57 -5.16 16.15 -6.43
N LYS A 58 -5.49 15.10 -7.21
CA LYS A 58 -5.40 15.16 -8.67
C LYS A 58 -6.40 16.14 -9.29
N LEU A 59 -7.59 16.30 -8.70
CA LEU A 59 -8.61 17.24 -9.18
C LEU A 59 -8.28 18.71 -8.90
N LYS A 60 -7.39 19.01 -7.95
CA LYS A 60 -6.93 20.37 -7.64
C LYS A 60 -5.84 20.89 -8.59
N SER A 61 -5.23 20.01 -9.39
CA SER A 61 -4.12 20.29 -10.32
C SER A 61 -4.57 20.39 -11.77
#